data_AF-A0A1F5A195-F1
#
_entry.id   AF-A0A1F5A195-F1
#
_cell.length_a   1.000
_cell.length_b   1.000
_cell.length_c   1.000
_cell.angle_alpha   90.00
_cell.angle_beta   90.00
_cell.angle_gamma   90.00
#
_symmetry.space_group_name_H-M   'P 1'
#
loop_
_entity.id
_entity.type
_entity.pdbx_description
1 polymer ?
#
loop_
_entity_poly.entity_id
_entity_poly.type
_entity_poly.pdbx_seq_one_letter_code
_entity_poly.pdbx_strand_id
1 'polypeptide(L)'
;MRRMKWLALLFIGFALALAAGQEIKDVFGVPVYPGAKLDEATTKFLTESMGMNGKAFRTPDALAKVAEYYKTQGLKEIMVSEEGAMFKKGDDVDITLQNPWQNMQTGKMEKETLISIVKHD
;
A
#
# COMPACT_ATOMS: atom_id res chain seq x y z
N MET A 1 47.91 11.02 41.05
CA MET A 1 48.77 11.65 40.02
C MET A 1 48.62 10.82 38.75
N ARG A 2 48.31 11.26 37.53
CA ARG A 2 48.12 12.55 36.83
C ARG A 2 47.28 12.17 35.57
N ARG A 3 46.13 12.80 35.32
CA ARG A 3 45.88 13.81 34.25
C ARG A 3 46.16 13.29 32.82
N MET A 4 45.13 13.13 31.96
CA MET A 4 44.56 14.16 31.04
C MET A 4 44.98 13.83 29.58
N LYS A 5 44.10 13.67 28.58
CA LYS A 5 43.50 14.68 27.67
C LYS A 5 42.49 13.90 26.77
N TRP A 6 41.18 14.16 26.73
CA TRP A 6 40.46 15.15 25.90
C TRP A 6 40.92 15.29 24.43
N LEU A 7 40.19 14.63 23.52
CA LEU A 7 39.90 14.94 22.11
C LEU A 7 38.57 14.21 21.83
N ALA A 8 37.36 14.78 21.77
CA ALA A 8 36.81 15.95 21.10
C ALA A 8 36.70 15.80 19.56
N LEU A 9 35.43 15.82 19.11
CA LEU A 9 34.88 16.11 17.77
C LEU A 9 34.98 15.04 16.67
N LEU A 10 34.08 14.91 15.69
CA LEU A 10 32.68 15.32 15.42
C LEU A 10 32.46 14.93 13.94
N PHE A 11 31.60 13.95 13.62
CA PHE A 11 30.99 13.71 12.29
C PHE A 11 29.96 12.58 12.52
N ILE A 12 28.73 12.84 12.96
CA ILE A 12 27.60 13.28 12.12
C ILE A 12 27.79 12.84 10.66
N GLY A 13 27.69 11.54 10.45
CA GLY A 13 27.38 10.93 9.17
C GLY A 13 26.05 10.22 9.31
N PHE A 14 24.98 11.01 9.37
CA PHE A 14 23.60 10.55 9.23
C PHE A 14 23.44 10.05 7.78
N ALA A 15 24.00 8.88 7.48
CA ALA A 15 23.63 8.12 6.29
C ALA A 15 22.24 7.53 6.58
N LEU A 16 21.24 8.41 6.60
CA LEU A 16 19.88 8.01 6.33
C LEU A 16 19.94 7.49 4.89
N ALA A 17 20.15 6.19 4.75
CA ALA A 17 19.90 5.49 3.53
C ALA A 17 18.42 5.74 3.22
N LEU A 18 18.16 6.78 2.43
CA LEU A 18 16.98 6.89 1.62
C LEU A 18 17.00 5.65 0.73
N ALA A 19 16.41 4.57 1.24
CA ALA A 19 15.83 3.55 0.42
C ALA A 19 14.74 4.26 -0.39
N ALA A 20 15.15 4.95 -1.45
CA ALA A 20 14.29 5.41 -2.51
C ALA A 20 13.82 4.15 -3.25
N GLY A 21 12.95 3.38 -2.58
CA GLY A 21 12.13 2.40 -3.27
C GLY A 21 11.39 3.14 -4.36
N GLN A 22 11.38 2.58 -5.57
CA GLN A 22 10.55 3.13 -6.65
C GLN A 22 9.11 3.17 -6.15
N GLU A 23 8.59 4.38 -5.89
CA GLU A 23 7.17 4.55 -5.62
C GLU A 23 6.41 4.14 -6.88
N ILE A 24 5.59 3.11 -6.77
CA ILE A 24 4.61 2.79 -7.81
C ILE A 24 3.54 3.86 -7.68
N LYS A 25 3.60 4.86 -8.56
CA LYS A 25 2.69 6.01 -8.52
C LYS A 25 1.33 5.72 -9.15
N ASP A 26 1.29 4.77 -10.07
CA ASP A 26 0.12 4.45 -10.87
C ASP A 26 0.09 2.95 -11.21
N VAL A 27 -1.12 2.38 -11.21
CA VAL A 27 -1.41 1.03 -11.69
C VAL A 27 -2.65 1.10 -12.58
N PHE A 28 -2.51 0.79 -13.87
CA PHE A 28 -3.61 0.84 -14.86
C PHE A 28 -4.31 2.20 -14.95
N GLY A 29 -3.58 3.31 -14.76
CA GLY A 29 -4.14 4.66 -14.75
C GLY A 29 -4.86 5.02 -13.45
N VAL A 30 -4.78 4.17 -12.41
CA VAL A 30 -5.24 4.46 -11.06
C VAL A 30 -4.05 4.89 -10.22
N PRO A 31 -4.07 6.10 -9.63
CA PRO A 31 -2.99 6.53 -8.74
C PRO A 31 -3.01 5.69 -7.47
N VAL A 32 -1.84 5.18 -7.08
CA VAL A 32 -1.68 4.40 -5.84
C VAL A 32 -1.81 5.34 -4.64
N TYR A 33 -2.48 4.87 -3.58
CA TYR A 33 -2.64 5.66 -2.36
C TYR A 33 -1.26 6.09 -1.78
N PRO A 34 -1.05 7.38 -1.48
CA PRO A 34 0.23 7.88 -0.97
C PRO A 34 0.68 7.15 0.30
N GLY A 35 1.91 6.64 0.30
CA GLY A 35 2.48 5.90 1.43
C GLY A 35 2.04 4.43 1.52
N ALA A 36 1.16 3.95 0.63
CA ALA A 36 0.89 2.52 0.53
C ALA A 36 2.12 1.79 -0.01
N LYS A 37 2.42 0.63 0.57
CA LYS A 37 3.56 -0.21 0.19
C LYS A 37 3.07 -1.42 -0.58
N LEU A 38 3.80 -1.80 -1.62
CA LEU A 38 3.51 -3.01 -2.37
C LEU A 38 3.50 -4.22 -1.43
N ASP A 39 2.43 -4.99 -1.47
CA ASP A 39 2.36 -6.30 -0.84
C ASP A 39 2.69 -7.35 -1.90
N GLU A 40 3.97 -7.71 -2.01
CA GLU A 40 4.46 -8.69 -2.98
C GLU A 40 3.80 -10.05 -2.82
N ALA A 41 3.52 -10.44 -1.58
CA ALA A 41 2.89 -11.70 -1.25
C ALA A 41 1.45 -11.75 -1.78
N THR A 42 0.63 -10.76 -1.42
CA THR A 42 -0.75 -10.68 -1.90
C THR A 42 -0.80 -10.45 -3.42
N THR A 43 0.11 -9.65 -3.97
CA THR A 43 0.23 -9.44 -5.43
C THR A 43 0.50 -10.77 -6.15
N LYS A 44 1.47 -11.54 -5.67
CA LYS A 44 1.81 -12.85 -6.24
C LYS A 44 0.61 -13.81 -6.17
N PHE A 45 -0.12 -13.81 -5.07
CA PHE A 45 -1.33 -14.63 -4.93
C PHE A 45 -2.41 -14.23 -5.95
N LEU A 46 -2.68 -12.93 -6.12
CA LEU A 46 -3.62 -12.43 -7.13
C LEU A 46 -3.22 -12.90 -8.54
N THR A 47 -1.95 -12.77 -8.90
CA THR A 47 -1.48 -13.09 -10.26
C THR A 47 -1.33 -14.58 -10.52
N GLU A 48 -0.70 -15.31 -9.61
CA GLU A 48 -0.33 -16.72 -9.85
C GLU A 48 -1.42 -17.70 -9.41
N SER A 49 -2.15 -17.38 -8.33
CA SER A 49 -3.17 -18.29 -7.77
C SER A 49 -4.58 -17.97 -8.27
N MET A 50 -4.90 -16.70 -8.47
CA MET A 50 -6.22 -16.29 -8.96
C MET A 50 -6.24 -15.99 -10.48
N GLY A 51 -5.08 -15.92 -11.13
CA GLY A 51 -4.99 -15.59 -12.56
C GLY A 51 -5.38 -14.14 -12.88
N MET A 52 -5.38 -13.25 -11.88
CA MET A 52 -5.80 -11.85 -12.04
C MET A 52 -4.61 -10.96 -12.39
N ASN A 53 -4.79 -10.03 -13.32
CA ASN A 53 -3.77 -9.01 -13.60
C ASN A 53 -3.89 -7.85 -12.60
N GLY A 54 -3.15 -7.90 -11.49
CA GLY A 54 -3.30 -6.89 -10.44
C GLY A 54 -2.10 -6.72 -9.52
N LYS A 55 -2.17 -5.66 -8.71
CA LYS A 55 -1.22 -5.38 -7.64
C LYS A 55 -1.98 -5.10 -6.34
N ALA A 56 -1.41 -5.58 -5.25
CA ALA A 56 -1.91 -5.35 -3.90
C ALA A 56 -0.95 -4.44 -3.13
N PHE A 57 -1.50 -3.55 -2.31
CA PHE A 57 -0.76 -2.62 -1.47
C PHE A 57 -1.35 -2.61 -0.06
N ARG A 58 -0.53 -2.27 0.92
CA ARG A 58 -0.93 -2.09 2.32
C ARG A 58 -0.58 -0.72 2.83
N THR A 59 -1.47 -0.18 3.66
CA THR A 59 -1.23 1.05 4.40
C THR A 59 -1.75 0.93 5.84
N PRO A 60 -1.06 1.50 6.84
CA PRO A 60 -1.57 1.57 8.19
C PRO A 60 -2.72 2.57 8.35
N ASP A 61 -3.00 3.38 7.32
CA ASP A 61 -4.12 4.31 7.34
C ASP A 61 -5.47 3.59 7.36
N ALA A 62 -6.45 4.20 8.05
CA ALA A 62 -7.80 3.67 8.17
C ALA A 62 -8.52 3.59 6.82
N LEU A 63 -9.36 2.55 6.64
CA LEU A 63 -10.10 2.31 5.39
C LEU A 63 -10.89 3.53 4.93
N ALA A 64 -11.60 4.20 5.85
CA ALA A 64 -12.38 5.40 5.53
C ALA A 64 -11.52 6.51 4.89
N LYS A 65 -10.30 6.73 5.39
CA LYS A 65 -9.37 7.72 4.84
C LYS A 65 -8.93 7.35 3.42
N VAL A 66 -8.65 6.06 3.19
CA VAL A 66 -8.25 5.54 1.87
C VAL A 66 -9.43 5.61 0.88
N ALA A 67 -10.65 5.31 1.33
CA ALA A 67 -11.86 5.40 0.53
C ALA A 67 -12.13 6.86 0.10
N GLU A 68 -12.04 7.82 1.03
CA GLU A 68 -12.17 9.24 0.71
C GLU A 68 -11.14 9.71 -0.33
N TYR A 69 -9.89 9.24 -0.24
CA TYR A 69 -8.91 9.51 -1.28
C TYR A 69 -9.40 9.02 -2.66
N TYR A 70 -9.83 7.76 -2.77
CA TYR A 70 -10.25 7.20 -4.06
C TYR A 70 -11.53 7.82 -4.62
N LYS A 71 -12.46 8.27 -3.77
CA LYS A 71 -13.63 9.05 -4.20
C LYS A 71 -13.25 10.32 -4.96
N THR A 72 -12.14 10.96 -4.59
CA THR A 72 -11.67 12.19 -5.24
C THR A 72 -10.92 11.96 -6.57
N GLN A 73 -10.69 10.70 -6.98
CA GLN A 73 -9.89 10.37 -8.17
C GLN A 73 -10.72 10.23 -9.46
N GLY A 74 -11.98 10.68 -9.46
CA GLY A 74 -12.88 10.56 -10.62
C GLY A 74 -13.26 9.12 -10.97
N LEU A 75 -13.22 8.22 -9.98
CA LEU A 75 -13.60 6.81 -10.10
C LEU A 75 -15.10 6.64 -9.88
N LYS A 76 -15.68 5.60 -10.49
CA LYS A 76 -17.06 5.20 -10.19
C LYS A 76 -17.09 4.44 -8.88
N GLU A 77 -17.77 4.98 -7.88
CA GLU A 77 -18.06 4.27 -6.64
C GLU A 77 -19.08 3.15 -6.90
N ILE A 78 -18.77 1.93 -6.44
CA ILE A 78 -19.66 0.77 -6.51
C ILE A 78 -20.26 0.49 -5.13
N MET A 79 -19.42 0.48 -4.09
CA MET A 79 -19.86 0.35 -2.71
C MET A 79 -18.83 0.93 -1.75
N VAL A 80 -19.30 1.44 -0.62
CA VAL A 80 -18.48 1.83 0.54
C VAL A 80 -19.21 1.40 1.80
N SER A 81 -18.51 0.71 2.68
CA SER A 81 -18.97 0.29 4.00
C SER A 81 -17.85 0.46 5.04
N GLU A 82 -18.12 0.12 6.29
CA GLU A 82 -17.11 0.17 7.36
C GLU A 82 -15.96 -0.83 7.13
N GLU A 83 -16.24 -1.96 6.47
CA GLU A 83 -15.28 -3.07 6.31
C GLU A 83 -14.64 -3.11 4.91
N GLY A 84 -15.20 -2.38 3.94
CA GLY A 84 -14.79 -2.49 2.56
C GLY A 84 -15.22 -1.31 1.69
N ALA A 85 -14.52 -1.13 0.58
CA ALA A 85 -14.97 -0.26 -0.50
C ALA A 85 -14.57 -0.84 -1.86
N MET A 86 -15.34 -0.51 -2.89
CA MET A 86 -15.04 -0.87 -4.27
C MET A 86 -15.30 0.33 -5.19
N PHE A 87 -14.32 0.61 -6.03
CA PHE A 87 -14.38 1.63 -7.09
C PHE A 87 -14.00 1.01 -8.43
N LYS A 88 -14.41 1.66 -9.51
CA LYS A 88 -14.04 1.28 -10.88
C LYS A 88 -13.43 2.46 -11.65
N LYS A 89 -12.39 2.18 -12.43
CA LYS A 89 -11.90 3.06 -13.50
C LYS A 89 -12.26 2.42 -14.84
N GLY A 90 -13.09 3.11 -15.63
CA GLY A 90 -13.65 2.50 -16.84
C GLY A 90 -14.48 1.25 -16.51
N ASP A 91 -14.49 0.29 -17.42
CA ASP A 91 -15.23 -0.96 -17.28
C ASP A 91 -14.34 -2.15 -16.86
N ASP A 92 -13.01 -1.97 -16.90
CA ASP A 92 -12.03 -3.05 -16.81
C ASP A 92 -11.10 -2.97 -15.60
N VAL A 93 -11.05 -1.87 -14.85
CA VAL A 93 -10.18 -1.76 -13.66
C VAL A 93 -10.98 -1.59 -12.37
N ASP A 94 -10.82 -2.55 -11.47
CA ASP A 94 -11.40 -2.55 -10.13
C ASP A 94 -10.38 -2.13 -9.08
N ILE A 95 -10.82 -1.30 -8.14
CA ILE A 95 -10.09 -0.92 -6.93
C ILE A 95 -10.89 -1.43 -5.74
N THR A 96 -10.32 -2.33 -4.95
CA THR A 96 -10.97 -2.87 -3.76
C THR A 96 -10.17 -2.52 -2.51
N LEU A 97 -10.85 -1.97 -1.51
CA LEU A 97 -10.30 -1.67 -0.19
C LEU A 97 -10.91 -2.63 0.84
N GLN A 98 -10.10 -3.17 1.74
CA GLN A 98 -10.57 -4.09 2.78
C GLN A 98 -9.87 -3.84 4.12
N ASN A 99 -10.65 -3.79 5.19
CA ASN A 99 -10.16 -3.77 6.57
C ASN A 99 -11.29 -4.15 7.54
N PRO A 100 -11.18 -5.22 8.34
CA PRO A 100 -10.06 -6.16 8.36
C PRO A 100 -10.10 -7.11 7.15
N TRP A 101 -9.01 -7.80 6.87
CA TRP A 101 -8.95 -8.82 5.81
C TRP A 101 -8.14 -10.03 6.27
N GLN A 102 -8.46 -11.21 5.71
CA GLN A 102 -7.70 -12.42 5.99
C GLN A 102 -6.54 -12.53 5.00
N ASN A 103 -5.31 -12.56 5.52
CA ASN A 103 -4.15 -12.86 4.72
C ASN A 103 -4.18 -14.34 4.31
N MET A 104 -4.47 -14.61 3.04
CA MET A 104 -4.65 -15.97 2.53
C MET A 104 -3.40 -16.84 2.63
N GLN A 105 -2.21 -16.25 2.77
CA GLN A 105 -0.98 -17.02 2.95
C GLN A 105 -0.77 -17.46 4.39
N THR A 106 -1.13 -16.60 5.35
CA THR A 106 -0.84 -16.83 6.78
C THR A 106 -2.07 -17.25 7.58
N GLY A 107 -3.27 -17.11 7.01
CA GLY A 107 -4.57 -17.30 7.65
C GLY A 107 -4.93 -16.23 8.69
N LYS A 108 -4.06 -15.24 8.93
CA LYS A 108 -4.24 -14.24 9.97
C LYS A 108 -5.17 -13.11 9.51
N MET A 109 -5.92 -12.56 10.46
CA MET A 109 -6.64 -11.30 10.27
C MET A 109 -5.67 -10.13 10.38
N GLU A 110 -5.50 -9.41 9.29
CA GLU A 110 -4.70 -8.20 9.22
C GLU A 110 -5.58 -6.97 9.48
N LYS A 111 -4.99 -5.96 10.11
CA LYS A 111 -5.67 -4.71 10.49
C LYS A 111 -5.21 -3.49 9.70
N GLU A 112 -4.19 -3.66 8.86
CA GLU A 112 -3.81 -2.66 7.87
C GLU A 112 -4.82 -2.68 6.72
N THR A 113 -5.08 -1.54 6.11
CA THR A 113 -5.97 -1.49 4.94
C THR A 113 -5.26 -2.12 3.75
N LEU A 114 -5.88 -3.13 3.16
CA LEU A 114 -5.49 -3.72 1.89
C LEU A 114 -6.11 -2.91 0.75
N ILE A 115 -5.32 -2.63 -0.28
CA ILE A 115 -5.73 -1.99 -1.52
C ILE A 115 -5.36 -2.93 -2.65
N SER A 116 -6.34 -3.43 -3.39
CA SER A 116 -6.13 -4.24 -4.59
C SER A 116 -6.55 -3.45 -5.82
N ILE A 117 -5.66 -3.29 -6.79
CA ILE A 117 -5.95 -2.68 -8.10
C ILE A 117 -5.78 -3.79 -9.14
N VAL A 118 -6.88 -4.16 -9.78
CA VAL A 118 -6.96 -5.32 -10.66
C VAL A 118 -7.59 -4.91 -11.99
N LYS A 119 -6.98 -5.35 -13.09
CA LYS A 119 -7.50 -5.20 -14.43
C LYS A 119 -8.08 -6.53 -14.92
N HIS A 120 -9.28 -6.47 -15.51
CA HIS A 120 -9.94 -7.56 -16.22
C HIS A 120 -9.68 -7.42 -17.73
N ASP A 121 -9.66 -8.54 -18.43
CA ASP A 121 -9.55 -8.60 -19.90
C ASP A 121 -10.93 -8.52 -20.59
#